data_AF-A0A1C3V9F1-F1
#
_entry.id   AF-A0A1C3V9F1-F1
#
_cell.length_a   1.000
_cell.length_b   1.000
_cell.length_c   1.000
_cell.angle_alpha   90.00
_cell.angle_beta   90.00
_cell.angle_gamma   90.00
#
_symmetry.space_group_name_H-M   'P 1'
#
loop_
_entity.id
_entity.type
_entity.pdbx_description
1 polymer ?
#
loop_
_entity_poly.entity_id
_entity_poly.type
_entity_poly.pdbx_seq_one_letter_code
_entity_poly.pdbx_strand_id
1 'polypeptide(L)'
;MQASNDLGPFREGDSVLRPVRPWTASIHALLAALRRHGFAAALLPQGFDEVWERVAYLPGTTGDLDDNEEMRSERALRSAASLLRRYHDCSRLPLRDLAVDGLWQLPARAPAEVICHGDFAPYNVVLNDGEVTGIIDFETAHPGPRCWDLAYAVYRWAPLSSESRVEGLSRLDDQIRRARILLDAYGLPVAERSLMPDTIIARLEALLTFMEQEAARGVERYRRDLQDGHDNIYRLDIAYVSKWSPEIIAGLCE
;
A
#
# COMPACT_ATOMS: atom_id res chain seq x y z
N MET A 1 -6.58 9.17 -33.71
CA MET A 1 -7.64 9.19 -32.69
C MET A 1 -7.40 7.99 -31.78
N GLN A 2 -6.54 8.13 -30.78
CA GLN A 2 -6.31 7.07 -29.80
C GLN A 2 -7.52 7.02 -28.89
N ALA A 3 -8.31 5.94 -28.99
CA ALA A 3 -9.33 5.65 -28.00
C ALA A 3 -8.64 5.55 -26.63
N SER A 4 -9.16 6.25 -25.63
CA SER A 4 -8.70 6.11 -24.26
C SER A 4 -8.90 4.66 -23.83
N ASN A 5 -7.81 3.93 -23.60
CA ASN A 5 -7.80 2.58 -23.00
C ASN A 5 -8.15 2.64 -21.49
N ASP A 6 -9.18 3.40 -21.13
CA ASP A 6 -9.62 3.65 -19.75
C ASP A 6 -10.68 2.62 -19.31
N LEU A 7 -10.57 1.40 -19.82
CA LEU A 7 -11.33 0.27 -19.32
C LEU A 7 -10.65 -0.21 -18.04
N GLY A 8 -11.34 -0.05 -16.91
CA GLY A 8 -10.90 -0.59 -15.62
C GLY A 8 -10.77 -2.11 -15.63
N PRO A 9 -10.22 -2.71 -14.56
CA PRO A 9 -10.11 -4.15 -14.45
C PRO A 9 -11.49 -4.82 -14.54
N PHE A 10 -11.58 -5.95 -15.23
CA PHE A 10 -12.79 -6.76 -15.31
C PHE A 10 -12.49 -8.24 -15.08
N ARG A 11 -13.50 -8.99 -14.65
CA ARG A 11 -13.38 -10.41 -14.35
C ARG A 11 -13.87 -11.25 -15.51
N GLU A 12 -13.10 -12.29 -15.84
CA GLU A 12 -13.44 -13.33 -16.81
C GLU A 12 -13.15 -14.71 -16.17
N GLY A 13 -14.21 -15.40 -15.74
CA GLY A 13 -14.07 -16.66 -14.99
C GLY A 13 -13.26 -16.47 -13.70
N ASP A 14 -12.17 -17.20 -13.56
CA ASP A 14 -11.24 -17.12 -12.43
C ASP A 14 -10.06 -16.18 -12.68
N SER A 15 -10.20 -15.28 -13.66
CA SER A 15 -9.16 -14.34 -14.06
C SER A 15 -9.66 -12.90 -13.93
N VAL A 16 -8.75 -11.99 -13.64
CA VAL A 16 -8.94 -10.55 -13.74
C VAL A 16 -8.05 -10.04 -14.87
N LEU A 17 -8.65 -9.34 -15.83
CA LEU A 17 -7.95 -8.69 -16.92
C LEU A 17 -7.86 -7.20 -16.62
N ARG A 18 -6.68 -6.62 -16.86
CA ARG A 18 -6.41 -5.20 -16.69
C ARG A 18 -5.50 -4.68 -17.82
N PRO A 19 -5.60 -3.41 -18.22
CA PRO A 19 -4.78 -2.90 -19.32
C PRO A 19 -3.29 -2.98 -18.96
N VAL A 20 -2.45 -3.36 -19.93
CA VAL A 20 -1.00 -3.39 -19.74
C VAL A 20 -0.47 -1.99 -19.42
N ARG A 21 0.55 -1.97 -18.58
CA ARG A 21 1.32 -0.79 -18.16
C ARG A 21 2.81 -1.02 -18.41
N PRO A 22 3.62 0.05 -18.48
CA PRO A 22 5.07 -0.09 -18.69
C PRO A 22 5.74 -1.02 -17.67
N TRP A 23 5.25 -1.05 -16.43
CA TRP A 23 5.77 -1.88 -15.34
C TRP A 23 5.13 -3.27 -15.23
N THR A 24 4.16 -3.63 -16.07
CA THR A 24 3.45 -4.93 -16.01
C THR A 24 4.43 -6.12 -16.00
N ALA A 25 5.46 -6.10 -16.83
CA ALA A 25 6.46 -7.17 -16.87
C ALA A 25 7.18 -7.35 -15.51
N SER A 26 7.55 -6.25 -14.86
CA SER A 26 8.18 -6.26 -13.53
C SER A 26 7.23 -6.78 -12.45
N ILE A 27 5.95 -6.40 -12.52
CA ILE A 27 4.92 -6.90 -11.58
C ILE A 27 4.71 -8.40 -11.76
N HIS A 28 4.60 -8.91 -12.99
CA HIS A 28 4.47 -10.35 -13.23
C HIS A 28 5.71 -11.11 -12.76
N ALA A 29 6.91 -10.56 -12.97
CA ALA A 29 8.15 -11.14 -12.47
C ALA A 29 8.20 -11.18 -10.93
N LEU A 30 7.75 -10.12 -10.25
CA LEU A 30 7.60 -10.06 -8.80
C LEU A 30 6.61 -11.11 -8.30
N LEU A 31 5.39 -11.15 -8.83
CA LEU A 31 4.35 -12.10 -8.40
C LEU A 31 4.81 -13.55 -8.59
N ALA A 32 5.46 -13.86 -9.72
CA ALA A 32 6.05 -15.17 -9.96
C ALA A 32 7.15 -15.50 -8.95
N ALA A 33 8.02 -14.53 -8.61
CA ALA A 33 9.08 -14.72 -7.62
C ALA A 33 8.53 -14.94 -6.22
N LEU A 34 7.57 -14.13 -5.77
CA LEU A 34 6.88 -14.30 -4.49
C LEU A 34 6.31 -15.72 -4.36
N ARG A 35 5.64 -16.20 -5.40
CA ARG A 35 5.10 -17.57 -5.43
C ARG A 35 6.20 -18.63 -5.33
N ARG A 36 7.28 -18.50 -6.09
CA ARG A 36 8.43 -19.43 -6.03
C ARG A 36 9.06 -19.48 -4.64
N HIS A 37 9.04 -18.37 -3.91
CA HIS A 37 9.55 -18.27 -2.55
C HIS A 37 8.49 -18.54 -1.46
N GLY A 38 7.31 -19.08 -1.83
CA GLY A 38 6.31 -19.56 -0.88
C GLY A 38 5.32 -18.52 -0.38
N PHE A 39 5.30 -17.30 -0.94
CA PHE A 39 4.27 -16.31 -0.65
C PHE A 39 3.06 -16.52 -1.55
N ALA A 40 2.04 -17.21 -1.01
CA ALA A 40 0.82 -17.58 -1.73
C ALA A 40 -0.31 -16.53 -1.66
N ALA A 41 -0.11 -15.44 -0.91
CA ALA A 41 -1.09 -14.41 -0.64
C ALA A 41 -0.99 -13.22 -1.61
N ALA A 42 -0.42 -13.42 -2.79
CA ALA A 42 -0.40 -12.45 -3.88
C ALA A 42 -1.16 -13.02 -5.09
N LEU A 43 -1.55 -12.13 -5.99
CA LEU A 43 -2.13 -12.48 -7.28
C LEU A 43 -1.22 -13.45 -8.06
N LEU A 44 -1.80 -14.47 -8.68
CA LEU A 44 -1.04 -15.38 -9.56
C LEU A 44 -0.99 -14.79 -10.97
N PRO A 45 0.19 -14.55 -11.55
CA PRO A 45 0.29 -14.04 -12.92
C PRO A 45 -0.13 -15.14 -13.90
N GLN A 46 -0.94 -14.77 -14.90
CA GLN A 46 -1.42 -15.66 -15.97
C GLN A 46 -0.95 -15.19 -17.37
N GLY A 47 0.01 -14.27 -17.40
CA GLY A 47 0.59 -13.71 -18.62
C GLY A 47 -0.07 -12.41 -19.07
N PHE A 48 0.48 -11.82 -20.12
CA PHE A 48 0.00 -10.57 -20.71
C PHE A 48 0.36 -10.50 -22.20
N ASP A 49 -0.41 -9.74 -22.96
CA ASP A 49 -0.17 -9.42 -24.37
C ASP A 49 0.07 -7.90 -24.56
N GLU A 50 -0.14 -7.37 -25.76
CA GLU A 50 0.07 -5.94 -26.05
C GLU A 50 -0.98 -5.02 -25.40
N VAL A 51 -2.15 -5.56 -25.02
CA VAL A 51 -3.31 -4.79 -24.57
C VAL A 51 -3.68 -5.15 -23.14
N TRP A 52 -3.73 -6.44 -22.82
CA TRP A 52 -4.24 -6.95 -21.56
C TRP A 52 -3.20 -7.78 -20.83
N GLU A 53 -3.11 -7.56 -19.53
CA GLU A 53 -2.52 -8.52 -18.62
C GLU A 53 -3.60 -9.27 -17.84
N ARG A 54 -3.27 -10.49 -17.45
CA ARG A 54 -4.16 -11.40 -16.76
C ARG A 54 -3.52 -11.91 -15.47
N VAL A 55 -4.30 -11.87 -14.40
CA VAL A 55 -3.95 -12.43 -13.09
C VAL A 55 -5.11 -13.26 -12.56
N ALA A 56 -4.83 -14.26 -11.74
CA ALA A 56 -5.88 -15.05 -11.11
C ALA A 56 -6.71 -14.19 -10.13
N TYR A 57 -8.02 -14.39 -10.14
CA TYR A 57 -8.91 -13.81 -9.15
C TYR A 57 -8.64 -14.41 -7.76
N LEU A 58 -8.51 -13.54 -6.75
CA LEU A 58 -8.40 -13.97 -5.35
C LEU A 58 -9.81 -13.92 -4.72
N PRO A 59 -10.35 -15.06 -4.26
CA PRO A 59 -11.65 -15.09 -3.61
C PRO A 59 -11.61 -14.47 -2.22
N GLY A 60 -12.65 -13.71 -1.88
CA GLY A 60 -12.86 -13.08 -0.58
C GLY A 60 -13.50 -11.71 -0.75
N THR A 61 -13.59 -10.98 0.36
CA THR A 61 -14.20 -9.65 0.41
C THR A 61 -13.12 -8.57 0.42
N THR A 62 -13.32 -7.51 -0.35
CA THR A 62 -12.53 -6.27 -0.28
C THR A 62 -13.38 -5.18 0.37
N GLY A 63 -12.75 -4.13 0.91
CA GLY A 63 -13.46 -2.99 1.50
C GLY A 63 -12.47 -2.02 2.13
N ASP A 64 -12.97 -0.88 2.60
CA ASP A 64 -12.18 0.09 3.34
C ASP A 64 -12.64 0.17 4.80
N LEU A 65 -11.96 0.98 5.61
CA LEU A 65 -12.32 1.14 7.02
C LEU A 65 -13.66 1.86 7.20
N ASP A 66 -14.06 2.73 6.27
CA ASP A 66 -15.31 3.50 6.39
C ASP A 66 -16.55 2.63 6.20
N ASP A 67 -16.50 1.65 5.29
CA ASP A 67 -17.66 0.87 4.85
C ASP A 67 -17.68 -0.58 5.34
N ASN A 68 -16.60 -1.07 5.96
CA ASN A 68 -16.49 -2.47 6.38
C ASN A 68 -16.07 -2.63 7.86
N GLU A 69 -17.02 -3.04 8.71
CA GLU A 69 -16.79 -3.34 10.14
C GLU A 69 -15.75 -4.44 10.38
N GLU A 70 -15.74 -5.47 9.54
CA GLU A 70 -14.82 -6.59 9.66
C GLU A 70 -13.38 -6.15 9.36
N MET A 71 -13.20 -5.26 8.39
CA MET A 71 -11.91 -4.62 8.06
C MET A 71 -11.41 -3.74 9.21
N ARG A 72 -12.32 -3.11 9.98
CA ARG A 72 -11.98 -2.35 11.20
C ARG A 72 -11.56 -3.25 12.36
N SER A 73 -11.84 -4.55 12.32
CA SER A 73 -11.53 -5.44 13.44
C SER A 73 -10.02 -5.50 13.76
N GLU A 74 -9.70 -5.78 15.03
CA GLU A 74 -8.32 -6.01 15.44
C GLU A 74 -7.72 -7.27 14.79
N ARG A 75 -8.56 -8.28 14.50
CA ARG A 75 -8.17 -9.52 13.81
C ARG A 75 -7.70 -9.24 12.39
N ALA A 76 -8.43 -8.42 11.64
CA ALA A 76 -8.04 -7.98 10.29
C ALA A 76 -6.74 -7.16 10.34
N LEU A 77 -6.63 -6.21 11.28
CA LEU A 77 -5.43 -5.38 11.45
C LEU A 77 -4.16 -6.19 11.73
N ARG A 78 -4.23 -7.13 12.70
CA ARG A 78 -3.07 -7.97 13.07
C ARG A 78 -2.67 -8.92 11.95
N SER A 79 -3.64 -9.50 11.24
CA SER A 79 -3.37 -10.37 10.09
C SER A 79 -2.78 -9.59 8.91
N ALA A 80 -3.27 -8.38 8.62
CA ALA A 80 -2.68 -7.47 7.63
C ALA A 80 -1.21 -7.15 7.95
N ALA A 81 -0.92 -6.75 9.20
CA ALA A 81 0.43 -6.43 9.63
C ALA A 81 1.39 -7.63 9.49
N SER A 82 0.94 -8.80 9.92
CA SER A 82 1.69 -10.06 9.80
C SER A 82 1.91 -10.45 8.35
N LEU A 83 0.92 -10.21 7.49
CA LEU A 83 1.00 -10.49 6.06
C LEU A 83 1.99 -9.56 5.36
N LEU A 84 1.97 -8.26 5.67
CA LEU A 84 2.92 -7.28 5.14
C LEU A 84 4.35 -7.67 5.54
N ARG A 85 4.57 -8.09 6.78
CA ARG A 85 5.88 -8.59 7.23
C ARG A 85 6.35 -9.79 6.41
N ARG A 86 5.47 -10.78 6.21
CA ARG A 86 5.77 -11.95 5.37
C ARG A 86 6.05 -11.58 3.92
N TYR A 87 5.31 -10.61 3.37
CA TYR A 87 5.54 -10.07 2.05
C TYR A 87 6.94 -9.46 1.95
N HIS A 88 7.31 -8.57 2.88
CA HIS A 88 8.64 -7.95 2.94
C HIS A 88 9.78 -8.97 3.05
N ASP A 89 9.65 -9.94 3.94
CA ASP A 89 10.67 -10.98 4.13
C ASP A 89 10.84 -11.84 2.86
N CYS A 90 9.74 -12.11 2.14
CA CYS A 90 9.77 -12.83 0.87
C CYS A 90 10.32 -11.97 -0.29
N SER A 91 9.91 -10.70 -0.39
CA SER A 91 10.25 -9.80 -1.51
C SER A 91 11.72 -9.35 -1.47
N ARG A 92 12.39 -9.49 -0.32
CA ARG A 92 13.85 -9.37 -0.20
C ARG A 92 14.61 -10.38 -1.06
N LEU A 93 14.07 -11.59 -1.27
CA LEU A 93 14.76 -12.68 -1.97
C LEU A 93 14.98 -12.39 -3.46
N PRO A 94 13.98 -11.92 -4.24
CA PRO A 94 14.20 -11.54 -5.63
C PRO A 94 14.67 -10.08 -5.82
N LEU A 95 14.85 -9.31 -4.76
CA LEU A 95 15.14 -7.88 -4.83
C LEU A 95 16.33 -7.55 -5.74
N ARG A 96 17.45 -8.27 -5.58
CA ARG A 96 18.66 -7.98 -6.35
C ARG A 96 18.44 -8.13 -7.85
N ASP A 97 17.74 -9.19 -8.26
CA ASP A 97 17.52 -9.50 -9.66
C ASP A 97 16.49 -8.53 -10.27
N LEU A 98 15.41 -8.24 -9.52
CA LEU A 98 14.35 -7.35 -10.01
C LEU A 98 14.69 -5.86 -9.92
N ALA A 99 15.62 -5.44 -9.06
CA ALA A 99 16.02 -4.04 -8.94
C ALA A 99 16.90 -3.57 -10.11
N VAL A 100 17.64 -4.46 -10.77
CA VAL A 100 18.52 -4.11 -11.90
C VAL A 100 17.72 -3.98 -13.19
N ASP A 101 16.78 -4.90 -13.42
CA ASP A 101 16.07 -5.03 -14.70
C ASP A 101 14.63 -4.50 -14.67
N GLY A 102 14.11 -4.18 -13.48
CA GLY A 102 12.71 -3.81 -13.29
C GLY A 102 12.42 -2.36 -13.68
N LEU A 103 11.42 -2.17 -14.54
CA LEU A 103 10.72 -0.90 -14.71
C LEU A 103 9.58 -0.82 -13.70
N TRP A 104 9.57 0.21 -12.86
CA TRP A 104 8.59 0.39 -11.78
C TRP A 104 7.81 1.69 -11.97
N GLN A 105 6.57 1.74 -11.50
CA GLN A 105 5.78 2.97 -11.54
C GLN A 105 6.37 4.03 -10.60
N LEU A 106 6.67 3.63 -9.36
CA LEU A 106 7.29 4.48 -8.36
C LEU A 106 8.81 4.34 -8.42
N PRO A 107 9.56 5.43 -8.20
CA PRO A 107 11.02 5.37 -8.19
C PRO A 107 11.53 4.54 -7.02
N ALA A 108 12.59 3.77 -7.27
CA ALA A 108 13.31 3.05 -6.22
C ALA A 108 13.86 4.01 -5.15
N ARG A 109 13.91 3.56 -3.89
CA ARG A 109 14.45 4.33 -2.77
C ARG A 109 15.57 3.57 -2.07
N ALA A 110 16.66 4.26 -1.76
CA ALA A 110 17.78 3.68 -1.03
C ALA A 110 17.65 3.96 0.49
N PRO A 111 18.07 3.03 1.38
CA PRO A 111 18.53 1.68 1.05
C PRO A 111 17.35 0.78 0.62
N ALA A 112 17.52 0.04 -0.49
CA ALA A 112 16.54 -0.95 -0.91
C ALA A 112 16.73 -2.23 -0.09
N GLU A 113 15.78 -2.53 0.79
CA GLU A 113 15.81 -3.72 1.66
C GLU A 113 14.83 -4.79 1.21
N VAL A 114 13.75 -4.35 0.56
CA VAL A 114 12.61 -5.14 0.10
C VAL A 114 12.08 -4.53 -1.20
N ILE A 115 11.17 -5.23 -1.87
CA ILE A 115 10.27 -4.60 -2.83
C ILE A 115 9.04 -4.18 -2.03
N CYS A 116 8.85 -2.88 -1.84
CA CYS A 116 7.67 -2.30 -1.21
C CYS A 116 6.44 -2.62 -2.05
N HIS A 117 5.28 -2.77 -1.42
CA HIS A 117 3.99 -2.80 -2.11
C HIS A 117 3.66 -1.40 -2.66
N GLY A 118 3.97 -0.35 -1.90
CA GLY A 118 3.77 1.05 -2.29
C GLY A 118 2.41 1.61 -1.87
N ASP A 119 1.40 0.75 -1.81
CA ASP A 119 0.01 1.10 -1.45
C ASP A 119 -0.66 -0.01 -0.59
N PHE A 120 0.01 -0.47 0.47
CA PHE A 120 -0.56 -1.52 1.35
C PHE A 120 -1.63 -0.92 2.28
N ALA A 121 -2.87 -0.88 1.80
CA ALA A 121 -4.01 -0.25 2.45
C ALA A 121 -5.22 -1.19 2.53
N PRO A 122 -6.24 -0.90 3.37
CA PRO A 122 -7.41 -1.77 3.55
C PRO A 122 -8.13 -2.17 2.26
N TYR A 123 -8.33 -1.24 1.32
CA TYR A 123 -8.98 -1.52 0.04
C TYR A 123 -8.12 -2.36 -0.93
N ASN A 124 -6.83 -2.55 -0.64
CA ASN A 124 -5.90 -3.35 -1.45
C ASN A 124 -5.62 -4.73 -0.85
N VAL A 125 -6.49 -5.20 0.05
CA VAL A 125 -6.38 -6.55 0.62
C VAL A 125 -7.69 -7.34 0.49
N VAL A 126 -7.54 -8.67 0.54
CA VAL A 126 -8.66 -9.61 0.51
C VAL A 126 -8.86 -10.21 1.90
N LEU A 127 -10.08 -10.12 2.39
CA LEU A 127 -10.53 -10.62 3.68
C LEU A 127 -11.29 -11.95 3.52
N ASN A 128 -10.97 -12.92 4.38
CA ASN A 128 -11.70 -14.17 4.54
C ASN A 128 -11.79 -14.49 6.04
N ASP A 129 -12.99 -14.71 6.56
CA ASP A 129 -13.25 -15.07 7.97
C ASP A 129 -12.50 -14.17 9.00
N GLY A 130 -12.58 -12.87 8.77
CA GLY A 130 -11.99 -11.82 9.60
C GLY A 130 -10.47 -11.67 9.47
N GLU A 131 -9.82 -12.40 8.58
CA GLU A 131 -8.38 -12.33 8.35
C GLU A 131 -8.03 -11.84 6.94
N VAL A 132 -6.98 -11.03 6.88
CA VAL A 132 -6.39 -10.61 5.63
C VAL A 132 -5.55 -11.75 5.06
N THR A 133 -5.98 -12.26 3.90
CA THR A 133 -5.45 -13.49 3.30
C THR A 133 -4.80 -13.26 1.93
N GLY A 134 -5.02 -12.10 1.32
CA GLY A 134 -4.48 -11.75 0.02
C GLY A 134 -4.15 -10.27 -0.09
N ILE A 135 -3.16 -9.96 -0.93
CA ILE A 135 -2.78 -8.61 -1.34
C ILE A 135 -3.11 -8.48 -2.83
N ILE A 136 -3.66 -7.34 -3.21
CA ILE A 136 -3.95 -6.96 -4.59
C ILE A 136 -3.35 -5.59 -4.91
N ASP A 137 -3.39 -5.20 -6.18
CA ASP A 137 -2.93 -3.90 -6.68
C ASP A 137 -1.44 -3.58 -6.43
N PHE A 138 -0.58 -4.41 -7.04
CA PHE A 138 0.88 -4.27 -6.96
C PHE A 138 1.47 -3.18 -7.87
N GLU A 139 0.65 -2.34 -8.52
CA GLU A 139 1.13 -1.40 -9.56
C GLU A 139 2.16 -0.40 -9.01
N THR A 140 2.02 -0.03 -7.74
CA THR A 140 2.92 0.89 -7.04
C THR A 140 4.15 0.22 -6.43
N ALA A 141 4.36 -1.08 -6.67
CA ALA A 141 5.50 -1.80 -6.12
C ALA A 141 6.82 -1.21 -6.63
N HIS A 142 7.82 -1.16 -5.76
CA HIS A 142 9.14 -0.62 -6.08
C HIS A 142 10.19 -1.04 -5.04
N PRO A 143 11.48 -1.13 -5.40
CA PRO A 143 12.57 -1.33 -4.43
C PRO A 143 12.61 -0.20 -3.39
N GLY A 144 12.68 -0.53 -2.11
CA GLY A 144 12.70 0.48 -1.05
C GLY A 144 13.04 -0.04 0.35
N PRO A 145 13.18 0.88 1.33
CA PRO A 145 13.31 0.51 2.73
C PRO A 145 11.99 -0.08 3.25
N ARG A 146 12.04 -1.12 4.11
CA ARG A 146 10.81 -1.71 4.68
C ARG A 146 9.99 -0.70 5.49
N CYS A 147 10.65 0.23 6.16
CA CYS A 147 10.00 1.25 6.98
C CYS A 147 9.20 2.24 6.13
N TRP A 148 9.59 2.46 4.88
CA TRP A 148 8.89 3.34 3.95
C TRP A 148 7.50 2.81 3.59
N ASP A 149 7.41 1.50 3.34
CA ASP A 149 6.14 0.83 3.05
C ASP A 149 5.28 0.67 4.31
N LEU A 150 5.91 0.31 5.43
CA LEU A 150 5.24 0.19 6.72
C LEU A 150 4.65 1.53 7.19
N ALA A 151 5.35 2.64 6.99
CA ALA A 151 4.84 3.97 7.34
C ALA A 151 3.53 4.29 6.59
N TYR A 152 3.47 3.97 5.30
CA TYR A 152 2.25 4.16 4.53
C TYR A 152 1.12 3.24 5.03
N ALA A 153 1.43 1.97 5.34
CA ALA A 153 0.48 1.04 5.93
C ALA A 153 -0.06 1.56 7.28
N VAL A 154 0.80 2.04 8.18
CA VAL A 154 0.38 2.64 9.46
C VAL A 154 -0.58 3.80 9.23
N TYR A 155 -0.22 4.72 8.33
CA TYR A 155 -1.06 5.87 8.00
C TYR A 155 -2.46 5.45 7.53
N ARG A 156 -2.58 4.46 6.65
CA ARG A 156 -3.87 4.01 6.09
C ARG A 156 -4.69 3.11 7.03
N TRP A 157 -4.04 2.24 7.78
CA TRP A 157 -4.73 1.30 8.66
C TRP A 157 -5.09 1.90 10.02
N ALA A 158 -4.40 2.95 10.47
CA ALA A 158 -4.65 3.66 11.73
C ALA A 158 -5.27 5.07 11.54
N PRO A 159 -5.93 5.32 10.41
CA PRO A 159 -6.17 6.61 9.75
C PRO A 159 -5.67 7.83 10.54
N LEU A 160 -4.36 8.10 10.47
CA LEU A 160 -3.72 9.21 11.18
C LEU A 160 -4.08 10.56 10.51
N SER A 161 -5.30 11.01 10.76
CA SER A 161 -5.93 12.15 10.11
C SER A 161 -6.89 12.85 11.07
N SER A 162 -6.91 14.18 11.04
CA SER A 162 -7.96 14.98 11.70
C SER A 162 -9.33 14.82 11.05
N GLU A 163 -9.34 14.41 9.78
CA GLU A 163 -10.57 14.25 8.99
C GLU A 163 -11.14 12.83 9.04
N SER A 164 -10.48 11.90 9.75
CA SER A 164 -11.01 10.55 9.96
C SER A 164 -12.42 10.59 10.56
N ARG A 165 -13.38 9.97 9.85
CA ARG A 165 -14.75 9.75 10.29
C ARG A 165 -15.06 8.27 10.56
N VAL A 166 -14.05 7.41 10.41
CA VAL A 166 -14.14 5.99 10.68
C VAL A 166 -14.61 5.78 12.13
N GLU A 167 -15.65 4.97 12.30
CA GLU A 167 -16.20 4.65 13.61
C GLU A 167 -15.13 4.09 14.55
N GLY A 168 -15.01 4.71 15.72
CA GLY A 168 -14.01 4.33 16.73
C GLY A 168 -12.57 4.71 16.41
N LEU A 169 -12.30 5.46 15.32
CA LEU A 169 -10.96 5.91 14.91
C LEU A 169 -10.90 7.42 14.55
N SER A 170 -11.82 8.21 15.11
CA SER A 170 -11.84 9.68 14.95
C SER A 170 -11.01 10.43 15.99
N ARG A 171 -10.61 9.76 17.08
CA ARG A 171 -9.79 10.36 18.16
C ARG A 171 -8.33 9.95 18.02
N LEU A 172 -7.43 10.86 18.39
CA LEU A 172 -5.98 10.63 18.37
C LEU A 172 -5.58 9.38 19.17
N ASP A 173 -6.11 9.19 20.38
CA ASP A 173 -5.79 8.03 21.23
C ASP A 173 -6.15 6.69 20.55
N ASP A 174 -7.27 6.66 19.82
CA ASP A 174 -7.72 5.47 19.10
C ASP A 174 -6.84 5.17 17.89
N GLN A 175 -6.46 6.21 17.15
CA GLN A 175 -5.53 6.11 16.02
C GLN A 175 -4.15 5.63 16.48
N ILE A 176 -3.60 6.23 17.54
CA ILE A 176 -2.33 5.83 18.15
C ILE A 176 -2.36 4.38 18.62
N ARG A 177 -3.42 3.98 19.35
CA ARG A 177 -3.58 2.58 19.82
C ARG A 177 -3.59 1.62 18.63
N ARG A 178 -4.32 1.95 17.57
CA ARG A 178 -4.42 1.11 16.37
C ARG A 178 -3.08 1.02 15.63
N ALA A 179 -2.36 2.14 15.50
CA ALA A 179 -1.01 2.17 14.93
C ALA A 179 -0.05 1.28 15.72
N ARG A 180 -0.09 1.35 17.06
CA ARG A 180 0.72 0.48 17.94
C ARG A 180 0.45 -1.00 17.70
N ILE A 181 -0.82 -1.41 17.63
CA ILE A 181 -1.20 -2.80 17.37
C ILE A 181 -0.65 -3.29 16.02
N LEU A 182 -0.71 -2.45 14.98
CA LEU A 182 -0.13 -2.80 13.67
C LEU A 182 1.39 -2.99 13.77
N LEU A 183 2.10 -2.06 14.42
CA LEU A 183 3.55 -2.14 14.60
C LEU A 183 3.97 -3.35 15.44
N ASP A 184 3.21 -3.68 16.48
CA ASP A 184 3.41 -4.89 17.30
C ASP A 184 3.27 -6.17 16.46
N ALA A 185 2.18 -6.28 15.70
CA ALA A 185 1.90 -7.45 14.87
C ALA A 185 2.87 -7.59 13.68
N TYR A 186 3.35 -6.47 13.12
CA TYR A 186 4.42 -6.48 12.13
C TYR A 186 5.77 -6.89 12.74
N GLY A 187 5.95 -6.64 14.04
CA GLY A 187 7.17 -6.92 14.79
C GLY A 187 8.23 -5.83 14.63
N LEU A 188 7.83 -4.56 14.51
CA LEU A 188 8.78 -3.43 14.52
C LEU A 188 9.28 -3.19 15.96
N PRO A 189 10.60 -3.23 16.20
CA PRO A 189 11.15 -2.98 17.54
C PRO A 189 10.78 -1.60 18.07
N VAL A 190 10.49 -1.50 19.37
CA VAL A 190 10.12 -0.25 20.06
C VAL A 190 11.13 0.88 19.78
N ALA A 191 12.43 0.55 19.78
CA ALA A 191 13.52 1.50 19.53
C ALA A 191 13.46 2.17 18.14
N GLU A 192 12.78 1.57 17.16
CA GLU A 192 12.65 2.11 15.80
C GLU A 192 11.34 2.91 15.61
N ARG A 193 10.39 2.81 16.54
CA ARG A 193 9.03 3.38 16.37
C ARG A 193 9.00 4.90 16.46
N SER A 194 9.96 5.51 17.14
CA SER A 194 10.04 6.97 17.25
C SER A 194 10.26 7.67 15.90
N LEU A 195 10.77 6.95 14.89
CA LEU A 195 10.97 7.47 13.53
C LEU A 195 9.69 7.42 12.68
N MET A 196 8.62 6.81 13.18
CA MET A 196 7.43 6.54 12.38
C MET A 196 6.73 7.81 11.90
N PRO A 197 6.48 8.85 12.74
CA PRO A 197 5.83 10.08 12.27
C PRO A 197 6.62 10.78 11.17
N ASP A 198 7.94 10.93 11.34
CA ASP A 198 8.81 11.55 10.33
C ASP A 198 8.79 10.75 9.01
N THR A 199 8.78 9.42 9.09
CA THR A 199 8.71 8.56 7.91
C THR A 199 7.36 8.66 7.21
N ILE A 200 6.26 8.77 7.95
CA ILE A 200 4.92 9.01 7.41
C ILE A 200 4.88 10.36 6.68
N ILE A 201 5.36 11.42 7.32
CA ILE A 201 5.41 12.77 6.73
C ILE A 201 6.18 12.74 5.41
N ALA A 202 7.41 12.22 5.43
CA ALA A 202 8.24 12.12 4.23
C ALA A 202 7.57 11.28 3.13
N ARG A 203 6.84 10.22 3.50
CA ARG A 203 6.10 9.35 2.57
C ARG A 203 4.95 10.08 1.89
N LEU A 204 4.21 10.90 2.62
CA LEU A 204 3.10 11.71 2.10
C LEU A 204 3.62 12.87 1.23
N GLU A 205 4.71 13.53 1.62
CA GLU A 205 5.36 14.56 0.80
C GLU A 205 5.86 13.99 -0.53
N ALA A 206 6.43 12.79 -0.53
CA ALA A 206 6.83 12.10 -1.74
C ALA A 206 5.63 11.71 -2.63
N LEU A 207 4.49 11.36 -2.03
CA LEU A 207 3.25 11.07 -2.76
C LEU A 207 2.72 12.34 -3.44
N LEU A 208 2.65 13.46 -2.71
CA LEU A 208 2.26 14.76 -3.25
C LEU A 208 3.15 15.18 -4.42
N THR A 209 4.48 15.08 -4.23
CA THR A 209 5.46 15.40 -5.27
C THR A 209 5.23 14.55 -6.52
N PHE A 210 4.95 13.25 -6.36
CA PHE A 210 4.65 12.35 -7.48
C PHE A 210 3.35 12.76 -8.21
N MET A 211 2.27 13.03 -7.48
CA MET A 211 0.99 13.46 -8.05
C MET A 211 1.16 14.76 -8.86
N GLU A 212 1.88 15.74 -8.32
CA GLU A 212 2.16 17.03 -8.98
C GLU A 212 2.99 16.83 -10.27
N GLN A 213 4.00 15.95 -10.25
CA GLN A 213 4.82 15.63 -11.41
C GLN A 213 4.02 14.92 -12.52
N GLU A 214 3.19 13.94 -12.18
CA GLU A 214 2.38 13.21 -13.15
C GLU A 214 1.28 14.10 -13.75
N ALA A 215 0.68 14.98 -12.95
CA ALA A 215 -0.26 16.00 -13.44
C ALA A 215 0.41 16.98 -14.41
N ALA A 216 1.66 17.40 -14.11
CA ALA A 216 2.45 18.26 -14.99
C ALA A 216 2.85 17.56 -16.31
N ARG A 217 3.12 16.25 -16.27
CA ARG A 217 3.33 15.39 -17.46
C ARG A 217 2.07 15.13 -18.26
N GLY A 218 0.92 15.38 -17.66
CA GLY A 218 -0.38 15.37 -18.29
C GLY A 218 -1.18 14.10 -18.18
N VAL A 219 -0.91 13.33 -17.14
CA VAL A 219 -1.75 12.20 -16.75
C VAL A 219 -3.06 12.74 -16.15
N GLU A 220 -4.16 12.49 -16.86
CA GLU A 220 -5.46 13.11 -16.58
C GLU A 220 -6.07 12.72 -15.23
N ARG A 221 -5.78 11.50 -14.74
CA ARG A 221 -6.18 11.06 -13.40
C ARG A 221 -5.63 12.00 -12.32
N TYR A 222 -4.33 12.24 -12.31
CA TYR A 222 -3.69 13.07 -11.28
C TYR A 222 -4.06 14.55 -11.43
N ARG A 223 -4.32 15.03 -12.65
CA ARG A 223 -4.86 16.39 -12.84
C ARG A 223 -6.22 16.56 -12.17
N ARG A 224 -7.12 15.58 -12.34
CA ARG A 224 -8.44 15.56 -11.68
C ARG A 224 -8.29 15.47 -10.16
N ASP A 225 -7.44 14.56 -9.66
CA ASP A 225 -7.18 14.44 -8.22
C ASP A 225 -6.72 15.78 -7.59
N LEU A 226 -5.85 16.54 -8.27
CA LEU A 226 -5.42 17.86 -7.79
C LEU A 226 -6.51 18.94 -7.92
N GLN A 227 -7.33 18.91 -8.96
CA GLN A 227 -8.44 19.85 -9.14
C GLN A 227 -9.55 19.65 -8.11
N ASP A 228 -9.84 18.39 -7.79
CA ASP A 228 -10.84 17.96 -6.81
C ASP A 228 -10.33 18.13 -5.36
N GLY A 229 -9.05 18.50 -5.19
CA GLY A 229 -8.44 18.79 -3.90
C GLY A 229 -8.09 17.55 -3.08
N HIS A 230 -7.95 16.38 -3.71
CA HIS A 230 -7.53 15.14 -3.03
C HIS A 230 -6.13 15.26 -2.39
N ASP A 231 -5.30 16.14 -2.92
CA ASP A 231 -4.00 16.51 -2.34
C ASP A 231 -4.11 17.28 -1.02
N ASN A 232 -5.20 18.03 -0.80
CA ASN A 232 -5.42 18.74 0.45
C ASN A 232 -5.54 17.79 1.64
N ILE A 233 -6.11 16.60 1.44
CA ILE A 233 -6.19 15.57 2.49
C ILE A 233 -4.79 15.21 2.96
N TYR A 234 -3.86 14.90 2.04
CA TYR A 234 -2.49 14.57 2.42
C TYR A 234 -1.75 15.72 3.09
N ARG A 235 -1.98 16.97 2.67
CA ARG A 235 -1.37 18.15 3.33
C ARG A 235 -1.91 18.37 4.75
N LEU A 236 -3.21 18.18 4.96
CA LEU A 236 -3.83 18.24 6.28
C LEU A 236 -3.32 17.11 7.18
N ASP A 237 -3.16 15.90 6.64
CA ASP A 237 -2.65 14.75 7.38
C ASP A 237 -1.18 14.91 7.74
N ILE A 238 -0.34 15.47 6.86
CA ILE A 238 1.04 15.86 7.19
C ILE A 238 1.04 16.84 8.36
N ALA A 239 0.20 17.87 8.32
CA ALA A 239 0.11 18.86 9.41
C ALA A 239 -0.40 18.22 10.71
N TYR A 240 -1.33 17.28 10.63
CA TYR A 240 -1.87 16.53 11.77
C TYR A 240 -0.80 15.66 12.43
N VAL A 241 -0.12 14.82 11.65
CA VAL A 241 0.97 13.96 12.13
C VAL A 241 2.11 14.80 12.69
N SER A 242 2.49 15.89 12.02
CA SER A 242 3.53 16.82 12.52
C SER A 242 3.15 17.43 13.86
N LYS A 243 1.91 17.91 14.01
CA LYS A 243 1.43 18.53 15.24
C LYS A 243 1.44 17.57 16.42
N TRP A 244 1.00 16.33 16.21
CA TRP A 244 0.83 15.32 17.26
C TRP A 244 2.00 14.33 17.34
N SER A 245 3.13 14.61 16.66
CA SER A 245 4.30 13.74 16.67
C SER A 245 4.77 13.37 18.09
N PRO A 246 4.83 14.29 19.08
CA PRO A 246 5.21 13.93 20.45
C PRO A 246 4.30 12.86 21.08
N GLU A 247 2.99 13.03 20.96
CA GLU A 247 1.97 12.11 21.49
C GLU A 247 1.97 10.79 20.72
N ILE A 248 2.10 10.83 19.39
CA ILE A 248 2.23 9.64 18.55
C ILE A 248 3.49 8.87 18.95
N ILE A 249 4.65 9.51 19.10
CA ILE A 249 5.90 8.82 19.50
C ILE A 249 5.75 8.19 20.88
N ALA A 250 5.28 8.96 21.87
CA ALA A 250 5.06 8.45 23.22
C ALA A 250 4.14 7.23 23.17
N GLY A 251 3.03 7.36 22.45
CA GLY A 251 2.08 6.29 22.25
C GLY A 251 2.64 5.09 21.49
N LEU A 252 3.47 5.23 20.46
CA LEU A 252 3.98 4.04 19.75
C LEU A 252 5.02 3.27 20.57
N CYS A 253 5.67 3.93 21.54
CA CYS A 253 6.78 3.40 22.32
C CYS A 253 6.42 2.86 23.72
N GLU A 254 5.17 3.01 24.16
CA GLU A 254 4.63 2.35 25.36
C GLU A 254 4.56 0.82 25.23
#